data_AF-A0A7Y5QPP8-F1
#
_entry.id   AF-A0A7Y5QPP8-F1
#
_cell.length_a   1.000
_cell.length_b   1.000
_cell.length_c   1.000
_cell.angle_alpha   90.00
_cell.angle_beta   90.00
_cell.angle_gamma   90.00
#
_symmetry.space_group_name_H-M   'P 1'
#
loop_
_entity.id
_entity.type
_entity.pdbx_description
1 polymer ?
#
loop_
_entity_poly.entity_id
_entity_poly.type
_entity_poly.pdbx_seq_one_letter_code
_entity_poly.pdbx_strand_id
1 'polypeptide(L)'
;AANGQAFCWGRSNAGQLGSGTFSDATTPRPVSAQVPFAAVTAGSVHSCAVGRDGSSWCWGRNTYGQLGDGTTTDRSVPVQVRVISRVTSLDAGAAHTCASTGARDSYCWGYNVSGQVGRGDRDNSPSPFKVVLPPR
;
A
#
# COMPACT_ATOMS: atom_id res chain seq x y z
N ALA A 1 -18.83 6.61 -9.44
CA ALA A 1 -17.96 6.70 -10.64
C ALA A 1 -17.63 5.28 -11.11
N ALA A 2 -18.06 4.88 -12.31
CA ALA A 2 -17.92 3.49 -12.80
C ALA A 2 -16.53 3.17 -13.42
N ASN A 3 -15.71 4.20 -13.66
CA ASN A 3 -14.41 4.09 -14.35
C ASN A 3 -13.23 3.68 -13.45
N GLY A 4 -13.44 3.51 -12.14
CA GLY A 4 -12.36 3.13 -11.21
C GLY A 4 -11.41 4.28 -10.86
N GLN A 5 -11.79 5.53 -11.13
CA GLN A 5 -11.07 6.70 -10.63
C GLN A 5 -11.27 6.83 -9.11
N ALA A 6 -10.16 6.90 -8.37
CA ALA A 6 -10.17 7.15 -6.94
C ALA A 6 -10.03 8.65 -6.65
N PHE A 7 -10.68 9.09 -5.58
CA PHE A 7 -10.56 10.44 -5.04
C PHE A 7 -10.19 10.34 -3.56
N CYS A 8 -9.23 11.15 -3.13
CA CYS A 8 -8.81 11.24 -1.74
C CYS A 8 -8.85 12.70 -1.28
N TRP A 9 -9.18 12.92 -0.02
CA TRP A 9 -9.18 14.22 0.64
C TRP A 9 -8.75 14.05 2.10
N GLY A 10 -8.51 15.16 2.79
CA GLY A 10 -7.98 15.24 4.14
C GLY A 10 -6.49 15.58 4.17
N ARG A 11 -5.78 15.02 5.16
CA ARG A 11 -4.35 15.27 5.40
C ARG A 11 -3.48 14.62 4.31
N SER A 12 -2.47 15.35 3.82
CA SER A 12 -1.55 14.89 2.77
C SER A 12 -0.08 15.29 2.99
N ASN A 13 0.34 15.60 4.20
CA ASN A 13 1.72 16.01 4.50
C ASN A 13 2.80 14.98 4.10
N ALA A 14 2.43 13.70 3.88
CA ALA A 14 3.29 12.66 3.35
C ALA A 14 2.90 12.20 1.93
N GLY A 15 1.98 12.91 1.28
CA GLY A 15 1.49 12.57 -0.07
C GLY A 15 0.42 11.49 -0.10
N GLN A 16 -0.18 11.12 1.04
CA GLN A 16 -1.14 10.01 1.17
C GLN A 16 -2.48 10.20 0.43
N LEU A 17 -2.71 11.37 -0.18
CA LEU A 17 -3.81 11.58 -1.13
C LEU A 17 -3.48 11.13 -2.56
N GLY A 18 -2.21 10.90 -2.91
CA GLY A 18 -1.82 10.27 -4.18
C GLY A 18 -1.99 11.14 -5.43
N SER A 19 -2.11 12.46 -5.28
CA SER A 19 -2.38 13.40 -6.38
C SER A 19 -1.12 14.06 -6.99
N GLY A 20 0.07 13.64 -6.56
CA GLY A 20 1.34 14.29 -6.91
C GLY A 20 1.76 15.45 -6.01
N THR A 21 0.98 15.81 -4.99
CA THR A 21 1.32 16.90 -4.05
C THR A 21 1.37 16.43 -2.60
N PHE A 22 2.02 17.21 -1.74
CA PHE A 22 2.09 17.01 -0.29
C PHE A 22 1.15 17.94 0.50
N SER A 23 0.15 18.51 -0.17
CA SER A 23 -0.78 19.47 0.41
C SER A 23 -2.12 18.82 0.76
N ASP A 24 -2.64 19.15 1.94
CA ASP A 24 -3.98 18.76 2.38
C ASP A 24 -5.05 19.21 1.38
N ALA A 25 -6.18 18.51 1.35
CA ALA A 25 -7.31 18.86 0.51
C ALA A 25 -8.61 18.75 1.32
N THR A 26 -9.42 19.80 1.34
CA THR A 26 -10.74 19.76 1.99
C THR A 26 -11.85 19.31 1.04
N THR A 27 -11.52 19.12 -0.24
CA THR A 27 -12.41 18.62 -1.28
C THR A 27 -11.83 17.37 -1.95
N PRO A 28 -12.66 16.50 -2.52
CA PRO A 28 -12.19 15.31 -3.23
C PRO A 28 -11.18 15.66 -4.32
N ARG A 29 -9.96 15.14 -4.20
CA ARG A 29 -8.89 15.32 -5.18
C ARG A 29 -8.64 14.01 -5.91
N PRO A 30 -8.55 14.00 -7.25
CA PRO A 30 -8.28 12.79 -7.98
C PRO A 30 -6.90 12.24 -7.61
N VAL A 31 -6.84 10.92 -7.41
CA VAL A 31 -5.58 10.20 -7.30
C VAL A 31 -4.95 10.10 -8.69
N SER A 32 -3.66 10.39 -8.80
CA SER A 32 -2.86 10.28 -10.03
C SER A 32 -2.54 8.82 -10.35
N ALA A 33 -3.57 7.99 -10.48
CA ALA A 33 -3.48 6.56 -10.70
C ALA A 33 -3.08 6.23 -12.14
N GLN A 34 -2.23 5.20 -12.32
CA GLN A 34 -1.84 4.70 -13.64
C GLN A 34 -2.82 3.65 -14.19
N VAL A 35 -3.64 3.06 -13.32
CA VAL A 35 -4.68 2.08 -13.66
C VAL A 35 -5.97 2.38 -12.89
N PRO A 36 -7.14 1.94 -13.38
CA PRO A 36 -8.37 1.95 -12.60
C PRO A 36 -8.25 1.09 -11.34
N PHE A 37 -8.66 1.63 -10.20
CA PHE A 37 -8.69 0.88 -8.95
C PHE A 37 -10.03 0.16 -8.74
N ALA A 38 -9.95 -1.03 -8.17
CA ALA A 38 -11.08 -1.83 -7.70
C ALA A 38 -11.41 -1.50 -6.24
N ALA A 39 -10.38 -1.29 -5.41
CA ALA A 39 -10.52 -0.95 -4.00
C ALA A 39 -9.31 -0.12 -3.52
N VAL A 40 -9.55 0.76 -2.55
CA VAL A 40 -8.52 1.57 -1.87
C VAL A 40 -8.61 1.29 -0.37
N THR A 41 -7.46 1.19 0.29
CA THR A 41 -7.31 1.06 1.73
C THR A 41 -6.38 2.16 2.26
N ALA A 42 -6.58 2.59 3.50
CA ALA A 42 -5.83 3.68 4.11
C ALA A 42 -5.25 3.22 5.45
N GLY A 43 -3.93 3.40 5.60
CA GLY A 43 -3.25 3.31 6.89
C GLY A 43 -3.25 4.68 7.59
N SER A 44 -2.32 4.89 8.53
CA SER A 44 -2.27 6.18 9.26
C SER A 44 -1.77 7.34 8.40
N VAL A 45 -0.77 7.08 7.55
CA VAL A 45 -0.06 8.11 6.75
C VAL A 45 0.35 7.58 5.37
N HIS A 46 -0.16 6.43 4.97
CA HIS A 46 -0.01 5.86 3.64
C HIS A 46 -1.35 5.25 3.20
N SER A 47 -1.48 5.05 1.90
CA SER A 47 -2.67 4.49 1.26
C SER A 47 -2.22 3.44 0.26
N CYS A 48 -3.06 2.43 0.03
CA CYS A 48 -2.81 1.41 -0.97
C CYS A 48 -4.09 1.09 -1.75
N ALA A 49 -3.94 0.50 -2.93
CA ALA A 49 -5.07 0.14 -3.78
C ALA A 49 -4.80 -1.14 -4.58
N VAL A 50 -5.88 -1.86 -4.85
CA VAL A 50 -5.91 -2.98 -5.79
C VAL A 50 -6.39 -2.44 -7.13
N GLY A 51 -5.57 -2.59 -8.17
CA GLY A 51 -5.95 -2.33 -9.56
C GLY A 51 -6.97 -3.34 -10.06
N ARG A 52 -7.84 -2.95 -11.00
CA ARG A 52 -8.81 -3.89 -11.62
C ARG A 52 -8.16 -5.03 -12.40
N ASP A 53 -6.89 -4.87 -12.75
CA ASP A 53 -6.03 -5.88 -13.36
C ASP A 53 -5.36 -6.83 -12.34
N GLY A 54 -5.64 -6.67 -11.04
CA GLY A 54 -5.03 -7.46 -9.96
C GLY A 54 -3.64 -7.00 -9.56
N SER A 55 -3.18 -5.84 -10.04
CA SER A 55 -1.97 -5.17 -9.56
C SER A 55 -2.21 -4.49 -8.20
N SER A 56 -1.14 -4.23 -7.45
CA SER A 56 -1.20 -3.51 -6.18
C SER A 56 -0.34 -2.25 -6.23
N TRP A 57 -0.87 -1.18 -5.63
CA TRP A 57 -0.27 0.15 -5.62
C TRP A 57 -0.28 0.71 -4.20
N CYS A 58 0.76 1.43 -3.82
CA CYS A 58 0.81 2.16 -2.55
C CYS A 58 1.38 3.56 -2.74
N TRP A 59 1.02 4.50 -1.88
CA TRP A 59 1.55 5.87 -1.85
C TRP A 59 1.42 6.47 -0.44
N GLY A 60 2.02 7.64 -0.25
CA GLY A 60 2.11 8.32 1.03
C GLY A 60 3.47 8.10 1.70
N ARG A 61 3.44 8.04 3.04
CA ARG A 61 4.64 7.86 3.86
C ARG A 61 5.29 6.50 3.61
N ASN A 62 6.62 6.47 3.64
CA ASN A 62 7.40 5.27 3.41
C ASN A 62 8.62 5.11 4.35
N THR A 63 8.69 5.85 5.45
CA THR A 63 9.86 5.82 6.36
C THR A 63 10.25 4.42 6.83
N TYR A 64 9.28 3.49 6.93
CA TYR A 64 9.53 2.09 7.32
C TYR A 64 9.38 1.10 6.17
N GLY A 65 9.26 1.57 4.93
CA GLY A 65 9.01 0.70 3.79
C GLY A 65 7.54 0.33 3.59
N GLN A 66 6.59 1.12 4.14
CA GLN A 66 5.13 0.91 4.07
C GLN A 66 4.58 0.69 2.66
N LEU A 67 5.29 1.20 1.65
CA LEU A 67 4.85 1.16 0.26
C LEU A 67 5.27 -0.11 -0.48
N GLY A 68 6.23 -0.88 0.03
CA GLY A 68 6.63 -2.14 -0.60
C GLY A 68 7.35 -1.97 -1.95
N ASP A 69 7.84 -0.78 -2.26
CA ASP A 69 8.51 -0.45 -3.53
C ASP A 69 10.03 -0.69 -3.50
N GLY A 70 10.54 -1.34 -2.44
CA GLY A 70 11.97 -1.56 -2.22
C GLY A 70 12.71 -0.33 -1.70
N THR A 71 12.00 0.76 -1.40
CA THR A 71 12.59 2.00 -0.90
C THR A 71 12.00 2.42 0.46
N THR A 72 12.53 3.50 1.02
CA THR A 72 11.97 4.16 2.21
C THR A 72 11.61 5.62 1.93
N THR A 73 11.38 5.96 0.66
CA THR A 73 11.09 7.33 0.21
C THR A 73 9.59 7.53 0.05
N ASP A 74 9.06 8.60 0.63
CA ASP A 74 7.65 8.97 0.51
C ASP A 74 7.25 9.18 -0.96
N ARG A 75 6.02 8.81 -1.32
CA ARG A 75 5.51 8.91 -2.69
C ARG A 75 4.19 9.66 -2.71
N SER A 76 4.14 10.81 -3.39
CA SER A 76 2.89 11.56 -3.58
C SER A 76 2.02 11.03 -4.73
N VAL A 77 2.50 10.01 -5.46
CA VAL A 77 1.80 9.33 -6.56
C VAL A 77 1.84 7.82 -6.29
N PRO A 78 0.77 7.06 -6.60
CA PRO A 78 0.77 5.60 -6.54
C PRO A 78 2.01 4.98 -7.22
N VAL A 79 2.76 4.19 -6.45
CA VAL A 79 3.84 3.33 -6.95
C VAL A 79 3.39 1.87 -6.91
N GLN A 80 3.72 1.12 -7.95
CA GLN A 80 3.36 -0.29 -8.04
C GLN A 80 4.23 -1.15 -7.11
N VAL A 81 3.60 -2.05 -6.37
CA VAL A 81 4.26 -3.09 -5.58
C VAL A 81 4.55 -4.29 -6.49
N ARG A 82 5.69 -4.28 -7.18
CA ARG A 82 5.94 -5.16 -8.36
C ARG A 82 6.13 -6.65 -8.05
N VAL A 83 6.44 -7.01 -6.80
CA VAL A 83 6.82 -8.38 -6.43
C VAL A 83 5.60 -9.30 -6.26
N ILE A 84 4.40 -8.74 -6.14
CA ILE A 84 3.15 -9.49 -5.93
C ILE A 84 2.21 -9.30 -7.12
N SER A 85 1.52 -10.38 -7.49
CA SER A 85 0.53 -10.39 -8.58
C SER A 85 -0.75 -11.07 -8.13
N ARG A 86 -1.85 -10.81 -8.84
CA ARG A 86 -3.18 -11.38 -8.53
C ARG A 86 -3.62 -11.07 -7.10
N VAL A 87 -3.35 -9.84 -6.67
CA VAL A 87 -3.74 -9.35 -5.34
C VAL A 87 -5.26 -9.22 -5.31
N THR A 88 -5.88 -9.85 -4.32
CA THR A 88 -7.33 -9.84 -4.12
C THR A 88 -7.76 -8.88 -3.02
N SER A 89 -6.88 -8.65 -2.03
CA SER A 89 -7.10 -7.63 -1.01
C SER A 89 -5.78 -7.07 -0.48
N LEU A 90 -5.86 -5.84 0.02
CA LEU A 90 -4.80 -5.16 0.75
C LEU A 90 -5.37 -4.68 2.09
N ASP A 91 -4.59 -4.82 3.14
CA ASP A 91 -4.87 -4.26 4.45
C ASP A 91 -3.70 -3.37 4.87
N ALA A 92 -3.99 -2.10 5.17
CA ALA A 92 -3.00 -1.11 5.57
C ALA A 92 -3.14 -0.85 7.06
N GLY A 93 -2.22 -1.42 7.85
CA GLY A 93 -2.09 -1.09 9.26
C GLY A 93 -1.53 0.31 9.47
N ALA A 94 -1.19 0.66 10.71
CA ALA A 94 -0.67 2.00 11.03
C ALA A 94 0.61 2.37 10.26
N ALA A 95 1.50 1.38 10.07
CA ALA A 95 2.81 1.56 9.46
C ALA A 95 3.33 0.32 8.69
N HIS A 96 2.46 -0.65 8.43
CA HIS A 96 2.75 -1.85 7.66
C HIS A 96 1.56 -2.15 6.75
N THR A 97 1.78 -2.99 5.74
CA THR A 97 0.76 -3.38 4.78
C THR A 97 0.85 -4.88 4.57
N CYS A 98 -0.30 -5.54 4.47
CA CYS A 98 -0.39 -6.93 4.08
C CYS A 98 -1.28 -7.09 2.85
N ALA A 99 -0.95 -8.05 2.00
CA ALA A 99 -1.70 -8.45 0.82
C ALA A 99 -2.13 -9.91 0.92
N SER A 100 -3.32 -10.21 0.43
CA SER A 100 -3.71 -11.58 0.11
C SER A 100 -3.80 -11.76 -1.41
N THR A 101 -3.37 -12.92 -1.89
CA THR A 101 -3.55 -13.33 -3.29
C THR A 101 -4.49 -14.52 -3.37
N GLY A 102 -5.08 -14.74 -4.54
CA GLY A 102 -5.96 -15.88 -4.80
C GLY A 102 -5.30 -17.26 -4.61
N ALA A 103 -3.98 -17.34 -4.39
CA ALA A 103 -3.22 -18.58 -4.23
C ALA A 103 -3.05 -19.05 -2.77
N ARG A 104 -3.80 -18.49 -1.81
CA ARG A 104 -3.60 -18.65 -0.35
C ARG A 104 -2.28 -18.07 0.17
N ASP A 105 -1.55 -17.34 -0.67
CA ASP A 105 -0.34 -16.65 -0.25
C ASP A 105 -0.69 -15.31 0.39
N SER A 106 -0.02 -15.02 1.49
CA SER A 106 -0.06 -13.71 2.14
C SER A 106 1.32 -13.07 2.09
N TYR A 107 1.35 -11.77 1.88
CA TYR A 107 2.58 -10.99 1.89
C TYR A 107 2.44 -9.85 2.88
N CYS A 108 3.48 -9.54 3.64
CA CYS A 108 3.48 -8.36 4.52
C CYS A 108 4.78 -7.58 4.36
N TRP A 109 4.71 -6.26 4.55
CA TRP A 109 5.86 -5.35 4.47
C TRP A 109 5.63 -4.08 5.30
N GLY A 110 6.68 -3.29 5.46
CA GLY A 110 6.70 -2.06 6.25
C GLY A 110 7.32 -2.24 7.62
N TYR A 111 6.77 -1.53 8.61
CA TYR A 111 7.25 -1.52 9.99
C TYR A 111 7.15 -2.91 10.64
N ASN A 112 8.24 -3.36 11.26
CA ASN A 112 8.37 -4.73 11.77
C ASN A 112 8.98 -4.84 13.17
N VAL A 113 9.12 -3.75 13.93
CA VAL A 113 9.75 -3.82 15.27
C VAL A 113 8.97 -4.73 16.23
N SER A 114 7.69 -4.98 15.97
CA SER A 114 6.84 -5.90 16.73
C SER A 114 6.60 -7.24 16.01
N GLY A 115 7.32 -7.52 14.91
CA GLY A 115 7.18 -8.76 14.14
C GLY A 115 5.99 -8.79 13.18
N GLN A 116 5.40 -7.63 12.83
CA GLN A 116 4.21 -7.52 11.98
C GLN A 116 4.37 -8.16 10.59
N VAL A 117 5.59 -8.26 10.07
CA VAL A 117 5.89 -8.87 8.76
C VAL A 117 5.90 -10.40 8.82
N GLY A 118 6.11 -10.99 10.01
CA GLY A 118 6.03 -12.44 10.18
C GLY A 118 7.23 -13.23 9.65
N ARG A 119 8.40 -12.61 9.50
CA ARG A 119 9.63 -13.26 8.97
C ARG A 119 10.60 -13.80 10.03
N GLY A 120 10.24 -13.73 11.31
CA GLY A 120 11.07 -14.22 12.42
C GLY A 120 12.15 -13.24 12.92
N ASP A 121 12.20 -12.02 12.38
CA ASP A 121 13.05 -10.91 12.85
C ASP A 121 12.22 -9.64 13.13
N ARG A 122 12.90 -8.56 13.53
CA ARG A 122 12.31 -7.25 13.85
C ARG A 122 12.73 -6.12 12.89
N ASP A 123 13.39 -6.47 11.80
CA ASP A 123 13.87 -5.49 10.84
C ASP A 123 12.73 -5.07 9.93
N ASN A 124 12.61 -3.78 9.62
CA ASN A 124 11.59 -3.31 8.68
C ASN A 124 11.80 -3.94 7.30
N SER A 125 10.73 -4.06 6.52
CA SER A 125 10.78 -4.65 5.18
C SER A 125 10.26 -3.66 4.14
N PRO A 126 11.13 -3.02 3.33
CA PRO A 126 10.69 -2.15 2.23
C PRO A 126 10.17 -2.92 1.01
N SER A 127 10.24 -4.25 1.04
CA SER A 127 9.72 -5.14 0.00
C SER A 127 8.73 -6.14 0.61
N PRO A 128 7.72 -6.60 -0.15
CA PRO A 128 6.82 -7.68 0.26
C PRO A 128 7.59 -8.94 0.66
N PHE A 129 7.34 -9.42 1.88
CA PHE A 129 7.78 -10.73 2.33
C PHE A 129 6.64 -11.72 2.25
N LYS A 130 6.85 -12.89 1.63
CA LYS A 130 5.85 -13.96 1.59
C LYS A 130 5.78 -14.64 2.96
N VAL A 131 4.66 -14.47 3.65
CA VAL A 131 4.42 -15.05 4.97
C VAL A 131 4.25 -16.56 4.84
N VAL A 132 5.04 -17.32 5.62
CA VAL A 132 4.95 -18.78 5.67
C VAL A 132 4.03 -19.16 6.83
N LEU A 133 2.84 -19.69 6.50
CA LEU A 133 1.90 -20.18 7.50
C LEU A 133 2.19 -21.65 7.82
N PRO A 134 2.06 -22.07 9.10
CA PRO A 134 2.14 -23.48 9.45
C PRO A 134 1.06 -24.29 8.70
N PRO A 135 1.31 -25.58 8.43
CA PRO A 135 0.29 -26.47 7.88
C PRO A 135 -0.92 -26.53 8.83
N ARG A 136 -2.10 -26.72 8.25
CA ARG A 136 -3.35 -26.87 9.00
C ARG A 136 -3.41 -28.19 9.73
#